data_AF-A0A9D4PT58-F1
#
_entry.id   AF-A0A9D4PT58-F1
#
_cell.length_a   1.000
_cell.length_b   1.000
_cell.length_c   1.000
_cell.angle_alpha   90.00
_cell.angle_beta   90.00
_cell.angle_gamma   90.00
#
_symmetry.space_group_name_H-M   'P 1'
#
loop_
_entity.id
_entity.type
_entity.pdbx_description
1 polymer ?
#
loop_
_entity_poly.entity_id
_entity_poly.type
_entity_poly.pdbx_seq_one_letter_code
_entity_poly.pdbx_strand_id
1 'polypeptide(L)'
;MEAIMRLVLSRALVGVDIDAIIERYLGPVSGQNAVEVARASGDILGDWLFGCPAVSLVRALAAATVSVHVLRYSEQLSFLYWPEWVRPTHSNDIVFSLGSGFNLGGSPSDADVTATENLINVVSTFARNG
;
A
#
# COMPACT_ATOMS: atom_id res chain seq x y z
N MET A 1 6.85 15.22 -12.41
CA MET A 1 6.64 13.85 -11.89
C MET A 1 7.05 12.80 -12.92
N GLU A 2 6.48 12.84 -14.13
CA GLU A 2 6.76 11.83 -15.17
C GLU A 2 8.26 11.64 -15.49
N ALA A 3 9.01 12.71 -15.77
CA ALA A 3 10.44 12.61 -16.05
C ALA A 3 11.25 11.99 -14.90
N ILE A 4 10.83 12.23 -13.65
CA ILE A 4 11.44 11.63 -12.46
C ILE A 4 11.11 10.12 -12.42
N MET A 5 9.85 9.75 -12.67
CA MET A 5 9.44 8.35 -12.75
C MET A 5 10.17 7.59 -13.87
N ARG A 6 10.32 8.19 -15.06
CA ARG A 6 11.16 7.65 -16.16
C ARG A 6 12.56 7.33 -15.67
N LEU A 7 13.20 8.28 -14.97
CA LEU A 7 14.56 8.10 -14.47
C LEU A 7 14.66 7.01 -13.39
N VAL A 8 13.73 6.99 -12.43
CA VAL A 8 13.71 5.99 -11.36
C VAL A 8 13.50 4.59 -11.92
N LEU A 9 12.50 4.42 -12.78
CA LEU A 9 12.13 3.12 -13.34
C LEU A 9 13.19 2.59 -14.31
N SER A 10 13.73 3.44 -15.20
CA SER A 10 14.77 3.01 -16.15
C SER A 10 16.04 2.49 -15.47
N ARG A 11 16.35 2.99 -14.27
CA ARG A 11 17.47 2.48 -13.46
C ARG A 11 17.14 1.19 -12.73
N ALA A 12 15.89 1.01 -12.32
CA ALA A 12 15.50 -0.09 -11.46
C ALA A 12 14.95 -1.32 -12.22
N LEU A 13 14.39 -1.12 -13.42
CA LEU A 13 13.69 -2.12 -14.20
C LEU A 13 14.40 -2.34 -15.55
N VAL A 14 15.58 -2.97 -15.49
CA VAL A 14 16.36 -3.26 -16.70
C VAL A 14 15.64 -4.28 -17.58
N GLY A 15 15.49 -3.95 -18.87
CA GLY A 15 14.84 -4.82 -19.86
C GLY A 15 13.31 -4.79 -19.85
N VAL A 16 12.71 -3.84 -19.10
CA VAL A 16 11.26 -3.63 -19.07
C VAL A 16 10.90 -2.43 -19.95
N ASP A 17 9.74 -2.51 -20.62
CA ASP A 17 9.17 -1.38 -21.35
C ASP A 17 8.61 -0.34 -20.37
N ILE A 18 9.43 0.67 -20.07
CA ILE A 18 9.08 1.76 -19.15
C ILE A 18 8.01 2.66 -19.74
N ASP A 19 7.96 2.82 -21.06
CA ASP A 19 6.99 3.67 -21.75
C ASP A 19 5.58 3.09 -21.60
N ALA A 20 5.45 1.77 -21.74
CA ALA A 20 4.19 1.09 -21.48
C ALA A 20 3.70 1.25 -20.03
N ILE A 21 4.61 1.20 -19.04
CA ILE A 21 4.26 1.44 -17.63
C ILE A 21 3.79 2.88 -17.43
N ILE A 22 4.51 3.85 -17.97
CA ILE A 22 4.17 5.26 -17.81
C ILE A 22 2.83 5.57 -18.47
N GLU A 23 2.61 5.09 -19.69
CA GLU A 23 1.35 5.29 -20.39
C GLU A 23 0.19 4.68 -19.59
N ARG A 24 0.38 3.47 -19.05
CA ARG A 24 -0.66 2.77 -18.29
C ARG A 24 -1.11 3.51 -17.03
N TYR A 25 -0.21 4.19 -16.33
CA TYR A 25 -0.51 4.85 -15.05
C TYR A 25 -0.72 6.36 -15.20
N LEU A 26 0.12 7.03 -15.99
CA LEU A 26 0.11 8.48 -16.14
C LEU A 26 -0.72 8.97 -17.33
N GLY A 27 -0.91 8.17 -18.38
CA GLY A 27 -1.76 8.52 -19.53
C GLY A 27 -3.17 8.97 -19.12
N PRO A 28 -3.91 8.21 -18.28
CA PRO A 28 -5.25 8.58 -17.84
C PRO A 28 -5.34 9.86 -17.00
N VAL A 29 -4.24 10.25 -16.34
CA VAL A 29 -4.16 11.46 -15.49
C VAL A 29 -3.37 12.59 -16.15
N SER A 30 -3.03 12.45 -17.43
CA SER A 30 -2.36 13.49 -18.19
C SER A 30 -3.24 14.75 -18.26
N GLY A 31 -2.67 15.90 -17.91
CA GLY A 31 -3.40 17.17 -17.83
C GLY A 31 -4.30 17.34 -16.59
N GLN A 32 -4.36 16.36 -15.69
CA GLN A 32 -5.02 16.52 -14.39
C GLN A 32 -4.15 17.31 -13.41
N ASN A 33 -4.67 17.57 -12.21
CA ASN A 33 -3.94 18.32 -11.18
C ASN A 33 -2.73 17.52 -10.63
N ALA A 34 -1.84 18.21 -9.91
CA ALA A 34 -0.61 17.62 -9.39
C ALA A 34 -0.85 16.47 -8.39
N VAL A 35 -1.98 16.46 -7.69
CA VAL A 35 -2.34 15.42 -6.72
C VAL A 35 -2.65 14.10 -7.44
N GLU A 36 -3.42 14.14 -8.53
CA GLU A 36 -3.75 12.94 -9.30
C GLU A 36 -2.50 12.35 -9.97
N VAL A 37 -1.62 13.22 -10.50
CA VAL A 37 -0.33 12.79 -11.05
C VAL A 37 0.57 12.19 -9.95
N ALA A 38 0.57 12.75 -8.74
CA ALA A 38 1.33 12.22 -7.60
C ALA A 38 0.78 10.85 -7.15
N ARG A 39 -0.54 10.70 -7.07
CA ARG A 39 -1.20 9.43 -6.71
C ARG A 39 -0.87 8.33 -7.70
N ALA A 40 -1.02 8.60 -9.00
CA ALA A 40 -0.69 7.65 -10.05
C ALA A 40 0.82 7.28 -10.05
N SER A 41 1.69 8.25 -9.77
CA SER A 41 3.13 7.98 -9.63
C SER A 41 3.43 7.10 -8.40
N GLY A 42 2.71 7.34 -7.29
CA GLY A 42 2.77 6.51 -6.10
C GLY A 42 2.25 5.09 -6.34
N ASP A 43 1.20 4.92 -7.14
CA ASP A 43 0.66 3.60 -7.53
C ASP A 43 1.70 2.79 -8.31
N ILE A 44 2.48 3.41 -9.22
CA ILE A 44 3.57 2.72 -9.91
C ILE A 44 4.57 2.13 -8.90
N LEU A 45 5.00 2.92 -7.92
CA LEU A 45 5.96 2.46 -6.91
C LEU A 45 5.35 1.41 -5.97
N GLY A 46 4.09 1.61 -5.56
CA GLY A 46 3.36 0.70 -4.69
C GLY A 46 3.16 -0.67 -5.34
N ASP A 47 2.73 -0.70 -6.60
CA ASP A 47 2.51 -1.93 -7.35
C ASP A 47 3.83 -2.62 -7.68
N TRP A 48 4.87 -1.87 -8.07
CA TRP A 48 6.16 -2.45 -8.39
C TRP A 48 6.89 -3.03 -7.17
N LEU A 49 6.96 -2.29 -6.06
CA LEU A 49 7.74 -2.69 -4.89
C LEU A 49 7.00 -3.68 -3.98
N PHE A 50 5.66 -3.62 -3.92
CA PHE A 50 4.88 -4.35 -2.93
C PHE A 50 3.71 -5.13 -3.54
N GLY A 51 2.81 -4.46 -4.25
CA GLY A 51 1.53 -5.02 -4.71
C GLY A 51 1.70 -6.21 -5.66
N CYS A 52 2.33 -6.01 -6.81
CA CYS A 52 2.55 -7.08 -7.80
C CYS A 52 3.42 -8.23 -7.26
N PRO A 53 4.55 -7.99 -6.54
CA PRO A 53 5.30 -9.06 -5.90
C PRO A 53 4.46 -9.89 -4.91
N ALA A 54 3.65 -9.25 -4.06
CA ALA A 54 2.79 -9.94 -3.11
C ALA A 54 1.74 -10.80 -3.83
N VAL A 55 1.06 -10.26 -4.85
CA VAL A 55 0.08 -11.02 -5.66
C VAL A 55 0.75 -12.19 -6.38
N SER A 56 1.97 -12.01 -6.90
CA SER A 56 2.73 -13.09 -7.53
C SER A 56 3.05 -14.22 -6.56
N LEU A 57 3.48 -13.89 -5.33
CA LEU A 57 3.74 -14.86 -4.28
C LEU A 57 2.46 -15.61 -3.88
N VAL A 58 1.35 -14.89 -3.69
CA VAL A 58 0.04 -15.49 -3.37
C VAL A 58 -0.37 -16.50 -4.44
N ARG A 59 -0.24 -16.14 -5.72
CA ARG A 59 -0.55 -17.05 -6.84
C ARG A 59 0.34 -18.30 -6.83
N ALA A 60 1.62 -18.15 -6.57
CA ALA A 60 2.56 -19.28 -6.50
C ALA A 60 2.22 -20.23 -5.34
N LEU A 61 1.91 -19.68 -4.15
CA LEU A 61 1.51 -20.48 -2.98
C LEU A 61 0.17 -21.19 -3.20
N ALA A 62 -0.82 -20.49 -3.77
CA ALA A 62 -2.12 -21.07 -4.09
C ALA A 62 -2.00 -22.21 -5.12
N ALA A 63 -1.15 -22.04 -6.14
CA ALA A 63 -0.87 -23.11 -7.12
C ALA A 63 -0.21 -24.34 -6.48
N ALA A 64 0.51 -24.16 -5.36
CA ALA A 64 1.05 -25.22 -4.53
C ALA A 64 0.04 -25.77 -3.50
N THR A 65 -1.26 -25.48 -3.65
CA THR A 65 -2.36 -25.93 -2.78
C THR A 65 -2.27 -25.43 -1.32
N VAL A 66 -1.50 -24.38 -1.07
CA VAL A 66 -1.45 -23.70 0.23
C VAL A 66 -2.69 -22.82 0.39
N SER A 67 -3.36 -22.87 1.55
CA SER A 67 -4.41 -21.90 1.88
C SER A 67 -3.76 -20.54 2.14
N VAL A 68 -4.17 -19.51 1.38
CA VAL A 68 -3.58 -18.17 1.49
C VAL A 68 -4.67 -17.15 1.80
N HIS A 69 -4.46 -16.39 2.87
CA HIS A 69 -5.32 -15.29 3.28
C HIS A 69 -4.60 -13.97 2.97
N VAL A 70 -5.28 -13.06 2.28
CA VAL A 70 -4.72 -11.77 1.87
C VAL A 70 -5.56 -10.65 2.44
N LEU A 71 -4.90 -9.71 3.12
CA LEU A 71 -5.51 -8.48 3.63
C LEU A 71 -5.12 -7.31 2.73
N ARG A 72 -6.09 -6.46 2.38
CA ARG A 72 -5.82 -5.12 1.85
C ARG A 72 -6.16 -4.11 2.93
N TYR A 73 -5.16 -3.38 3.38
CA TYR A 73 -5.32 -2.35 4.38
C TYR A 73 -5.50 -0.97 3.72
N SER A 74 -6.47 -0.18 4.20
CA SER A 74 -6.81 1.11 3.60
C SER A 74 -7.14 2.21 4.62
N GLU A 75 -6.99 1.95 5.92
CA GLU A 75 -7.28 2.94 6.96
C GLU A 75 -6.07 3.88 7.19
N GLN A 76 -6.35 5.14 7.47
CA GLN A 76 -5.34 6.17 7.75
C GLN A 76 -5.54 6.68 9.17
N LEU A 77 -4.48 6.64 9.99
CA LEU A 77 -4.54 7.13 11.37
C LEU A 77 -4.94 8.60 11.40
N SER A 78 -5.92 8.94 12.24
CA SER A 78 -6.42 10.31 12.35
C SER A 78 -5.37 11.31 12.84
N PHE A 79 -4.31 10.83 13.49
CA PHE A 79 -3.25 11.65 14.10
C PHE A 79 -1.93 11.64 13.33
N LEU A 80 -1.85 10.96 12.17
CA LEU A 80 -0.67 11.07 11.31
C LEU A 80 -0.68 12.42 10.57
N TYR A 81 0.46 13.11 10.57
CA TYR A 81 0.65 14.43 9.94
C TYR A 81 0.68 14.43 8.40
N TRP A 82 0.27 13.33 7.76
CA TRP A 82 0.26 13.26 6.31
C TRP A 82 -0.93 14.05 5.74
N PRO A 83 -0.72 14.85 4.66
CA PRO A 83 -1.85 15.46 3.96
C PRO A 83 -2.84 14.39 3.46
N GLU A 84 -4.13 14.71 3.42
CA GLU A 84 -5.20 13.77 3.02
C GLU A 84 -4.98 13.12 1.63
N TRP A 85 -4.28 13.82 0.73
CA TRP A 85 -3.98 13.25 -0.58
C TRP A 85 -3.00 12.05 -0.51
N VAL A 86 -2.16 12.01 0.53
CA VAL A 86 -1.29 10.91 0.90
C VAL A 86 -2.16 9.88 1.63
N ARG A 87 -2.76 8.99 0.83
CA ARG A 87 -3.41 7.74 1.26
C ARG A 87 -2.54 6.96 2.27
N PRO A 88 -3.07 5.88 2.91
CA PRO A 88 -2.28 5.08 3.85
C PRO A 88 -0.89 4.73 3.31
N THR A 89 0.12 5.09 4.08
CA THR A 89 1.52 4.88 3.73
C THR A 89 1.97 3.48 4.10
N HIS A 90 3.07 3.03 3.49
CA HIS A 90 3.73 1.79 3.87
C HIS A 90 4.00 1.74 5.39
N SER A 91 3.79 0.57 5.99
CA SER A 91 3.94 0.29 7.42
C SER A 91 2.90 0.92 8.35
N ASN A 92 1.87 1.60 7.83
CA ASN A 92 0.78 2.09 8.69
C ASN A 92 0.12 0.94 9.45
N ASP A 93 -0.08 -0.21 8.79
CA ASP A 93 -0.65 -1.43 9.36
C ASP A 93 0.11 -2.00 10.57
N ILE A 94 1.42 -1.75 10.68
CA ILE A 94 2.23 -2.16 11.84
C ILE A 94 1.73 -1.48 13.11
N VAL A 95 1.34 -0.20 12.99
CA VAL A 95 0.87 0.61 14.12
C VAL A 95 -0.44 0.05 14.70
N PHE A 96 -1.30 -0.50 13.84
CA PHE A 96 -2.57 -1.13 14.21
C PHE A 96 -2.39 -2.57 14.68
N SER A 97 -1.61 -3.38 13.96
CA SER A 97 -1.47 -4.82 14.26
C SER A 97 -0.80 -5.10 15.61
N LEU A 98 0.02 -4.18 16.13
CA LEU A 98 0.68 -4.28 17.43
C LEU A 98 0.02 -3.44 18.53
N GLY A 99 -1.06 -2.71 18.22
CA GLY A 99 -1.69 -1.76 19.15
C GLY A 99 -0.79 -0.59 19.56
N SER A 100 0.36 -0.40 18.89
CA SER A 100 1.30 0.67 19.24
C SER A 100 0.74 2.06 18.98
N GLY A 101 -0.31 2.18 18.15
CA GLY A 101 -1.02 3.44 17.91
C GLY A 101 -1.52 4.12 19.18
N PHE A 102 -1.87 3.35 20.21
CA PHE A 102 -2.30 3.88 21.51
C PHE A 102 -1.18 4.59 22.29
N ASN A 103 0.09 4.36 21.92
CA ASN A 103 1.27 4.86 22.64
C ASN A 103 2.08 5.91 21.86
N LEU A 104 1.68 6.26 20.62
CA LEU A 104 2.44 7.19 19.76
C LEU A 104 2.17 8.69 20.03
N GLY A 105 1.58 9.03 21.18
CA GLY A 105 1.40 10.42 21.63
C GLY A 105 0.29 11.21 20.93
N GLY A 106 -0.49 10.57 20.04
CA GLY A 106 -1.74 11.10 19.51
C GLY A 106 -2.95 10.52 20.24
N SER A 107 -4.07 11.24 20.24
CA SER A 107 -5.36 10.70 20.68
C SER A 107 -6.04 10.00 19.49
N PRO A 108 -6.08 8.65 19.44
CA PRO A 108 -6.76 7.95 18.37
C PRO A 108 -8.25 8.28 18.36
N SER A 109 -8.82 8.39 17.16
CA SER A 109 -10.27 8.45 16.99
C SER A 109 -10.93 7.09 17.26
N ASP A 110 -12.24 7.06 17.49
CA ASP A 110 -12.99 5.80 17.64
C ASP A 110 -12.84 4.88 16.41
N ALA A 111 -12.69 5.47 15.23
CA ALA A 111 -12.42 4.74 13.99
C ALA A 111 -11.03 4.07 14.03
N ASP A 112 -10.01 4.75 14.53
CA ASP A 112 -8.66 4.17 14.68
C ASP A 112 -8.66 3.02 15.68
N VAL A 113 -9.38 3.17 16.80
CA VAL A 113 -9.54 2.11 17.81
C VAL A 113 -10.21 0.90 17.18
N THR A 114 -11.33 1.11 16.48
CA THR A 114 -12.08 0.04 15.82
C THR A 114 -11.23 -0.68 14.77
N ALA A 115 -10.52 0.06 13.92
CA ALA A 115 -9.62 -0.52 12.93
C ALA A 115 -8.48 -1.33 13.57
N THR A 116 -7.94 -0.85 14.69
CA THR A 116 -6.88 -1.51 15.47
C THR A 116 -7.37 -2.84 16.04
N GLU A 117 -8.50 -2.82 16.74
CA GLU A 117 -9.10 -4.02 17.34
C GLU A 117 -9.45 -5.06 16.28
N ASN A 118 -10.03 -4.62 15.15
CA ASN A 118 -10.34 -5.50 14.03
C ASN A 118 -9.09 -6.18 13.47
N LEU A 119 -8.01 -5.44 13.23
CA LEU A 119 -6.78 -6.03 12.69
C LEU A 119 -6.12 -6.99 13.68
N ILE A 120 -6.05 -6.63 14.97
CA ILE A 120 -5.56 -7.52 16.04
C ILE A 120 -6.39 -8.80 16.09
N ASN A 121 -7.72 -8.69 15.99
CA ASN A 121 -8.59 -9.85 16.01
C ASN A 121 -8.38 -10.75 14.79
N VAL A 122 -8.27 -10.19 13.59
CA VAL A 122 -8.01 -10.94 12.35
C VAL A 122 -6.68 -11.68 12.44
N VAL A 123 -5.59 -10.98 12.80
CA VAL A 123 -4.25 -11.57 12.88
C VAL A 123 -4.18 -12.63 13.97
N SER A 124 -4.74 -12.37 15.16
CA SER A 124 -4.71 -13.32 16.27
C SER A 124 -5.60 -14.55 16.04
N THR A 125 -6.72 -14.38 15.32
CA THR A 125 -7.60 -15.50 14.96
C THR A 125 -6.95 -16.39 13.91
N PHE A 126 -6.34 -15.81 12.87
CA PHE A 126 -5.55 -16.56 11.89
C PHE A 126 -4.39 -17.30 12.57
N ALA A 127 -3.67 -16.66 13.49
CA ALA A 127 -2.59 -17.31 14.23
C ALA A 127 -3.05 -18.49 15.10
N ARG A 128 -4.30 -18.48 15.59
CA ARG A 128 -4.87 -19.58 16.38
C ARG A 128 -5.43 -20.72 15.53
N ASN A 129 -6.05 -20.39 14.39
CA ASN A 129 -6.94 -21.32 13.70
C ASN A 129 -6.51 -21.66 12.27
N GLY A 130 -5.52 -20.94 11.71
CA GLY A 130 -5.27 -20.92 10.26
C GLY A 130 -6.37 -20.22 9.50
#